data_AF-A0A376JP33-F1
#
_entry.id   AF-A0A376JP33-F1
#
_cell.length_a   1.000
_cell.length_b   1.000
_cell.length_c   1.000
_cell.angle_alpha   90.00
_cell.angle_beta   90.00
_cell.angle_gamma   90.00
#
_symmetry.space_group_name_H-M   'P 1'
#
loop_
_entity.id
_entity.type
_entity.pdbx_description
1 polymer ?
#
loop_
_entity_poly.entity_id
_entity_poly.type
_entity_poly.pdbx_seq_one_letter_code
_entity_poly.pdbx_strand_id
1 'polypeptide(L)'
;MKIKILAAGIALTLPFWACAKDVTIIYTNDLHAHVEPYKVPWIADGKRDIGGWANITTLVKQEKAKNKATWFFDAGDYFTGPYISSLTKGKAIIDIMNTMPFDAVTIGNHEFDHGWDNTLLQLSQAVMLPTY
;
A
#
# COMPACT_ATOMS: atom_id res chain seq x y z
N MET A 1 -39.92 4.99 46.52
CA MET A 1 -38.45 5.05 46.62
C MET A 1 -37.79 3.72 46.17
N LYS A 2 -38.05 3.21 44.96
CA LYS A 2 -37.51 1.90 44.50
C LYS A 2 -37.05 1.83 43.03
N ILE A 3 -37.18 2.92 42.25
CA ILE A 3 -36.86 2.89 40.80
C ILE A 3 -35.47 3.45 40.48
N LYS A 4 -34.86 4.26 41.36
CA LYS A 4 -33.54 4.88 41.10
C LYS A 4 -32.33 3.95 41.31
N ILE A 5 -32.50 2.80 41.97
CA ILE A 5 -31.39 1.88 42.29
C ILE A 5 -31.12 0.89 41.14
N LEU A 6 -32.10 0.64 40.26
CA LEU A 6 -31.96 -0.34 39.18
C LEU A 6 -31.10 0.17 38.00
N ALA A 7 -31.11 1.49 37.75
CA ALA A 7 -30.34 2.10 36.66
C ALA A 7 -28.82 2.15 36.95
N ALA A 8 -28.42 2.24 38.22
CA ALA A 8 -27.01 2.26 38.61
C ALA A 8 -26.33 0.88 38.48
N GLY A 9 -27.10 -0.21 38.62
CA GLY A 9 -26.57 -1.58 38.50
C GLY A 9 -26.23 -1.99 37.06
N ILE A 10 -26.93 -1.45 36.06
CA ILE A 10 -26.74 -1.81 34.65
C ILE A 10 -25.51 -1.08 34.03
N ALA A 11 -25.15 0.09 34.56
CA ALA A 11 -23.98 0.82 34.08
C ALA A 11 -22.63 0.21 34.52
N LEU A 12 -22.64 -0.62 35.58
CA LEU A 12 -21.43 -1.25 36.15
C LEU A 12 -21.10 -2.63 35.54
N THR A 13 -21.96 -3.17 34.66
CA THR A 13 -21.78 -4.49 34.05
C THR A 13 -21.41 -4.46 32.58
N LEU A 14 -21.17 -3.28 31.99
CA LEU A 14 -20.55 -3.21 30.66
C LEU A 14 -19.06 -3.48 30.85
N PRO A 15 -18.56 -4.65 30.44
CA PRO A 15 -17.15 -4.88 30.55
C PRO A 15 -16.48 -4.01 29.49
N PHE A 16 -15.68 -3.05 29.95
CA PHE A 16 -14.71 -2.33 29.14
C PHE A 16 -13.61 -3.33 28.75
N TRP A 17 -13.92 -4.31 27.90
CA TRP A 17 -12.91 -5.13 27.27
C TRP A 17 -12.23 -4.25 26.23
N ALA A 18 -11.14 -3.59 26.63
CA ALA A 18 -10.13 -3.20 25.67
C ALA A 18 -9.52 -4.50 25.11
N CYS A 19 -10.12 -5.04 24.06
CA CYS A 19 -9.50 -6.13 23.31
C CYS A 19 -8.29 -5.56 22.58
N ALA A 20 -7.10 -6.00 22.99
CA ALA A 20 -5.89 -5.80 22.19
C ALA A 20 -6.15 -6.37 20.79
N LYS A 21 -5.80 -5.59 19.76
CA LYS A 21 -6.00 -5.96 18.37
C LYS A 21 -4.72 -5.70 17.61
N ASP A 22 -4.27 -6.69 16.88
CA ASP A 22 -3.11 -6.52 16.01
C ASP A 22 -3.47 -5.56 14.88
N VAL A 23 -2.62 -4.56 14.70
CA VAL A 23 -2.65 -3.63 13.56
C VAL A 23 -1.43 -3.93 12.73
N THR A 24 -1.66 -4.38 11.50
CA THR A 24 -0.58 -4.73 10.56
C THR A 24 -0.38 -3.59 9.59
N ILE A 25 0.85 -3.08 9.52
CA ILE A 25 1.27 -2.11 8.51
C ILE A 25 2.25 -2.81 7.58
N ILE A 26 1.89 -2.87 6.31
CA ILE A 26 2.74 -3.32 5.22
C ILE A 26 3.11 -2.08 4.42
N TYR A 27 4.35 -1.98 3.96
CA TYR A 27 4.76 -0.85 3.13
C TYR A 27 5.79 -1.25 2.08
N THR A 28 5.84 -0.44 1.04
CA THR A 28 6.94 -0.36 0.07
C THR A 28 7.41 1.08 -0.06
N ASN A 29 8.55 1.24 -0.73
CA ASN A 29 9.12 2.51 -1.16
C ASN A 29 10.08 2.18 -2.31
N ASP A 30 10.35 3.14 -3.19
CA ASP A 30 11.38 3.02 -4.22
C ASP A 30 11.19 1.78 -5.11
N LEU A 31 9.93 1.49 -5.49
CA LEU A 31 9.61 0.37 -6.36
C LEU A 31 10.24 0.52 -7.75
N HIS A 32 10.55 1.76 -8.16
CA HIS A 32 11.33 2.11 -9.35
C HIS A 32 10.96 1.29 -10.58
N ALA A 33 9.66 1.16 -10.87
CA ALA A 33 9.14 0.42 -12.00
C ALA A 33 9.63 -1.05 -12.15
N HIS A 34 10.17 -1.68 -11.11
CA HIS A 34 10.58 -3.10 -11.09
C HIS A 34 9.37 -4.05 -10.99
N VAL A 35 8.48 -3.94 -11.98
CA VAL A 35 7.18 -4.64 -12.05
C VAL A 35 7.35 -6.16 -12.16
N GLU A 36 8.40 -6.62 -12.82
CA GLU A 36 8.76 -8.03 -12.98
C GLU A 36 9.90 -8.43 -12.01
N PRO A 37 9.98 -9.71 -11.61
CA PRO A 37 11.13 -10.21 -10.87
C PRO A 37 12.43 -9.98 -11.63
N TYR A 38 13.50 -9.63 -10.91
CA TYR A 38 14.79 -9.32 -11.51
C TYR A 38 15.94 -9.84 -10.66
N LYS A 39 17.12 -9.91 -11.29
CA LYS A 39 18.36 -10.38 -10.65
C LYS A 39 19.12 -9.18 -10.10
N VAL A 40 19.64 -9.34 -8.89
CA VAL A 40 20.45 -8.33 -8.21
C VAL A 40 21.82 -8.94 -7.94
N PRO A 41 22.94 -8.35 -8.42
CA PRO A 41 24.27 -8.99 -8.36
C PRO A 41 24.71 -9.42 -6.95
N TRP A 42 24.34 -8.63 -5.95
CA TRP A 42 24.70 -8.82 -4.55
C TRP A 42 23.71 -9.71 -3.76
N ILE A 43 22.65 -10.21 -4.42
CA ILE A 43 21.71 -11.18 -3.86
C ILE A 43 21.90 -12.52 -4.57
N ALA A 44 22.31 -13.55 -3.83
CA ALA A 44 22.54 -14.90 -4.37
C ALA A 44 23.43 -14.91 -5.63
N ASP A 45 24.45 -14.04 -5.67
CA ASP A 45 25.39 -13.90 -6.80
C ASP A 45 24.68 -13.63 -8.14
N GLY A 46 23.55 -12.91 -8.09
CA GLY A 46 22.72 -12.62 -9.26
C GLY A 46 22.04 -13.85 -9.87
N LYS A 47 21.94 -14.97 -9.16
CA LYS A 47 21.39 -16.23 -9.72
C LYS A 47 19.91 -16.42 -9.44
N ARG A 48 19.34 -15.64 -8.53
CA ARG A 48 17.93 -15.75 -8.09
C ARG A 48 17.15 -14.49 -8.44
N ASP A 49 15.97 -14.67 -9.02
CA ASP A 49 15.03 -13.58 -9.21
C ASP A 49 14.33 -13.22 -7.88
N ILE A 50 14.19 -11.92 -7.63
CA ILE A 50 13.52 -11.37 -6.46
C ILE A 50 12.52 -10.28 -6.88
N GLY A 51 11.62 -9.92 -5.97
CA GLY A 51 10.65 -8.84 -6.19
C GLY A 51 9.53 -9.23 -7.16
N GLY A 52 9.14 -8.27 -8.00
CA GLY A 52 7.98 -8.38 -8.89
C GLY A 52 6.67 -8.02 -8.19
N TRP A 53 5.90 -7.13 -8.80
CA TRP A 53 4.72 -6.53 -8.16
C TRP A 53 3.55 -7.51 -8.05
N ALA A 54 3.48 -8.53 -8.93
CA ALA A 54 2.54 -9.64 -8.79
C ALA A 54 2.81 -10.49 -7.52
N ASN A 55 4.08 -10.70 -7.17
CA ASN A 55 4.47 -11.42 -5.96
C ASN A 55 4.12 -10.61 -4.71
N ILE A 56 4.43 -9.30 -4.73
CA ILE A 56 4.04 -8.36 -3.66
C ILE A 56 2.53 -8.38 -3.47
N THR A 57 1.77 -8.25 -4.56
CA THR A 57 0.29 -8.29 -4.53
C THR A 57 -0.24 -9.57 -3.89
N THR A 58 0.35 -10.73 -4.21
CA THR A 58 -0.03 -12.01 -3.62
C THR A 58 0.21 -12.03 -2.11
N LEU A 59 1.37 -11.56 -1.65
CA LEU A 59 1.71 -11.45 -0.23
C LEU A 59 0.70 -10.56 0.49
N VAL A 60 0.46 -9.34 -0.01
CA VAL A 60 -0.45 -8.39 0.67
C VAL A 60 -1.88 -8.93 0.73
N LYS A 61 -2.37 -9.57 -0.35
CA LYS A 61 -3.69 -10.22 -0.34
C LYS A 61 -3.78 -11.33 0.71
N GLN A 62 -2.73 -12.12 0.89
CA GLN A 62 -2.68 -13.15 1.93
C GLN A 62 -2.70 -12.54 3.34
N GLU A 63 -1.94 -11.47 3.58
CA GLU A 63 -1.92 -10.81 4.91
C GLU A 63 -3.24 -10.11 5.25
N LYS A 64 -3.83 -9.39 4.28
CA LYS A 64 -5.18 -8.80 4.44
C LYS A 64 -6.27 -9.86 4.67
N ALA A 65 -6.08 -11.09 4.17
CA ALA A 65 -6.99 -12.20 4.45
C ALA A 65 -6.87 -12.72 5.90
N LYS A 66 -5.66 -12.69 6.49
CA LYS A 66 -5.38 -13.14 7.86
C LYS A 66 -5.83 -12.14 8.92
N ASN A 67 -5.58 -10.84 8.71
CA ASN A 67 -5.96 -9.78 9.65
C ASN A 67 -6.73 -8.66 8.94
N LYS A 68 -7.93 -8.35 9.44
CA LYS A 68 -8.78 -7.27 8.90
C LYS A 68 -8.25 -5.87 9.20
N ALA A 69 -7.43 -5.71 10.21
CA ALA A 69 -6.75 -4.45 10.53
C ALA A 69 -5.36 -4.41 9.87
N THR A 70 -5.33 -4.57 8.54
CA THR A 70 -4.10 -4.57 7.73
C THR A 70 -4.15 -3.50 6.65
N TRP A 71 -3.16 -2.60 6.65
CA TRP A 71 -3.00 -1.55 5.66
C TRP A 71 -1.70 -1.72 4.88
N PHE A 72 -1.71 -1.31 3.62
CA PHE A 72 -0.60 -1.37 2.68
C PHE A 72 -0.33 0.02 2.10
N PHE A 73 0.87 0.53 2.32
CA PHE A 73 1.28 1.87 1.92
C PHE A 73 2.47 1.87 0.97
N ASP A 74 2.65 2.95 0.22
CA ASP A 74 3.89 3.22 -0.52
C ASP A 74 4.42 4.64 -0.27
N ALA A 75 5.74 4.77 -0.11
CA ALA A 75 6.40 6.04 0.22
C ALA A 75 6.88 6.87 -0.99
N GLY A 76 6.52 6.50 -2.23
CA GLY A 76 6.91 7.21 -3.45
C GLY A 76 8.06 6.53 -4.21
N ASP A 77 8.46 7.15 -5.33
CA ASP A 77 9.47 6.64 -6.26
C ASP A 77 9.10 5.26 -6.86
N TYR A 78 7.83 5.13 -7.26
CA TYR A 78 7.35 3.99 -8.04
C TYR A 78 7.52 4.21 -9.56
N PHE A 79 7.70 5.45 -10.01
CA PHE A 79 8.16 5.77 -11.37
C PHE A 79 9.68 5.60 -11.51
N THR A 80 10.11 5.53 -12.78
CA THR A 80 11.49 5.54 -13.25
C THR A 80 12.33 4.34 -12.82
N GLY A 81 13.00 3.70 -13.80
CA GLY A 81 13.71 2.44 -13.63
C GLY A 81 13.67 1.65 -14.95
N PRO A 82 13.09 0.44 -14.99
CA PRO A 82 12.82 -0.26 -16.24
C PRO A 82 12.02 0.57 -17.26
N TYR A 83 12.23 0.25 -18.54
CA TYR A 83 11.72 1.01 -19.70
C TYR A 83 10.21 1.23 -19.70
N ILE A 84 9.44 0.37 -19.04
CA ILE A 84 7.97 0.46 -18.96
C ILE A 84 7.50 1.81 -18.40
N SER A 85 8.22 2.38 -17.42
CA SER A 85 7.90 3.70 -16.90
C SER A 85 8.18 4.77 -17.95
N SER A 86 9.40 4.82 -18.48
CA SER A 86 9.85 5.90 -19.37
C SER A 86 9.11 5.91 -20.70
N LEU A 87 8.84 4.75 -21.30
CA LEU A 87 8.11 4.64 -22.59
C LEU A 87 6.64 5.05 -22.47
N THR A 88 6.05 4.93 -21.29
CA THR A 88 4.64 5.24 -21.05
C THR A 88 4.43 6.51 -20.21
N LYS A 89 5.52 7.20 -19.88
CA LYS A 89 5.55 8.34 -18.96
C LYS A 89 4.86 8.06 -17.62
N GLY A 90 5.03 6.84 -17.11
CA GLY A 90 4.42 6.38 -15.86
C GLY A 90 2.98 5.87 -15.98
N LYS A 91 2.32 5.97 -17.14
CA LYS A 91 0.94 5.47 -17.31
C LYS A 91 0.82 3.98 -16.96
N ALA A 92 1.71 3.14 -17.48
CA ALA A 92 1.66 1.70 -17.20
C ALA A 92 1.91 1.40 -15.72
N ILE A 93 2.68 2.24 -15.02
CA ILE A 93 2.91 2.10 -13.58
C ILE A 93 1.61 2.33 -12.81
N ILE A 94 0.89 3.41 -13.10
CA ILE A 94 -0.42 3.67 -12.48
C ILE A 94 -1.42 2.56 -12.81
N ASP A 95 -1.48 2.11 -14.08
CA ASP A 95 -2.37 1.03 -14.50
C ASP A 95 -2.09 -0.28 -13.71
N ILE A 96 -0.82 -0.61 -13.45
CA ILE A 96 -0.43 -1.79 -12.65
C ILE A 96 -0.73 -1.56 -11.17
N MET A 97 -0.36 -0.41 -10.60
CA MET A 97 -0.63 -0.11 -9.18
C MET A 97 -2.12 -0.15 -8.87
N ASN A 98 -3.00 0.23 -9.82
CA ASN A 98 -4.45 0.14 -9.68
C ASN A 98 -4.95 -1.31 -9.49
N THR A 99 -4.14 -2.32 -9.82
CA THR A 99 -4.44 -3.73 -9.56
C THR A 99 -3.95 -4.24 -8.20
N MET A 100 -3.14 -3.44 -7.51
CA MET A 100 -2.53 -3.75 -6.22
C MET A 100 -3.40 -3.19 -5.07
N PRO A 101 -3.50 -3.89 -3.92
CA PRO A 101 -4.40 -3.49 -2.83
C PRO A 101 -3.78 -2.41 -1.91
N PHE A 102 -3.25 -1.33 -2.50
CA PHE A 102 -2.75 -0.17 -1.74
C PHE A 102 -3.90 0.57 -1.06
N ASP A 103 -3.70 1.01 0.19
CA ASP A 103 -4.63 1.86 0.90
C ASP A 103 -4.27 3.35 0.79
N ALA A 104 -2.98 3.68 0.69
CA ALA A 104 -2.50 5.02 0.38
C ALA A 104 -1.07 4.97 -0.19
N VAL A 105 -0.74 5.91 -1.07
CA VAL A 105 0.62 6.15 -1.55
C VAL A 105 0.93 7.64 -1.49
N THR A 106 2.20 8.03 -1.39
CA THR A 106 2.65 9.42 -1.55
C THR A 106 3.46 9.58 -2.83
N ILE A 107 3.74 10.84 -3.20
CA ILE A 107 4.49 11.21 -4.39
C ILE A 107 5.97 11.42 -3.99
N GLY A 108 6.88 10.69 -4.64
CA GLY A 108 8.32 10.87 -4.56
C GLY A 108 8.84 11.85 -5.60
N ASN A 109 10.17 11.92 -5.76
CA ASN A 109 10.78 12.81 -6.75
C ASN A 109 10.65 12.28 -8.17
N HIS A 110 10.73 10.96 -8.38
CA HIS A 110 10.71 10.37 -9.71
C HIS A 110 9.34 10.43 -10.40
N GLU A 111 8.27 10.63 -9.63
CA GLU A 111 6.96 10.93 -10.19
C GLU A 111 6.94 12.22 -11.04
N PHE A 112 7.95 13.11 -10.89
CA PHE A 112 8.10 14.36 -11.63
C PHE A 112 9.06 14.30 -12.83
N ASP A 113 9.69 13.17 -13.14
CA ASP A 113 10.71 13.04 -14.21
C ASP A 113 10.19 13.38 -15.61
N HIS A 114 8.87 13.31 -15.80
CA HIS A 114 8.20 13.62 -17.06
C HIS A 114 7.45 14.97 -17.02
N GLY A 115 7.73 15.81 -16.01
CA GLY A 115 7.05 17.09 -15.77
C GLY A 115 5.88 16.96 -14.79
N TRP A 116 5.65 18.00 -14.00
CA TRP A 116 4.56 18.07 -13.01
C TRP A 116 3.17 17.97 -13.65
N ASP A 117 3.04 18.38 -14.91
CA ASP A 117 1.83 18.26 -15.71
C ASP A 117 1.54 16.79 -16.05
N ASN A 118 2.57 16.02 -16.39
CA ASN A 118 2.45 14.58 -16.55
C ASN A 118 2.15 13.90 -15.20
N THR A 119 2.82 14.31 -14.11
CA THR A 119 2.52 13.80 -12.77
C THR A 119 1.04 13.94 -12.47
N LEU A 120 0.47 15.14 -12.65
CA LEU A 120 -0.95 15.38 -12.43
C LEU A 120 -1.85 14.50 -13.32
N LEU A 121 -1.51 14.36 -14.61
CA LEU A 121 -2.27 13.56 -15.57
C LEU A 121 -2.28 12.06 -15.24
N GLN A 122 -1.15 11.50 -14.82
CA GLN A 122 -1.08 10.08 -14.50
C GLN A 122 -1.71 9.81 -13.13
N LEU A 123 -1.42 10.63 -12.13
CA LEU A 123 -1.96 10.47 -10.78
C LEU A 123 -3.48 10.74 -10.72
N SER A 124 -4.05 11.51 -11.64
CA SER A 124 -5.52 11.64 -11.74
C SER A 124 -6.22 10.32 -12.12
N GLN A 125 -5.49 9.32 -12.62
CA GLN A 125 -6.00 7.98 -12.93
C GLN A 125 -5.77 6.97 -11.79
N ALA A 126 -5.11 7.39 -10.70
CA ALA A 126 -4.74 6.54 -9.57
C ALA A 126 -5.93 6.35 -8.60
N VAL A 127 -6.33 5.11 -8.32
CA VAL A 127 -7.42 4.82 -7.37
C VAL A 127 -6.96 4.71 -5.91
N MET A 128 -5.65 4.68 -5.69
CA MET A 128 -5.01 4.49 -4.38
C MET A 128 -4.54 5.79 -3.72
N LEU A 129 -4.74 6.94 -4.36
CA LEU A 129 -4.47 8.23 -3.72
C LEU A 129 -5.62 8.59 -2.78
N PRO A 130 -5.36 8.93 -1.51
CA PRO A 130 -6.39 9.41 -0.60
C PRO A 130 -7.09 10.63 -1.20
N THR A 131 -8.40 10.54 -1.40
CA THR A 131 -9.21 11.72 -1.69
C THR A 131 -9.55 12.36 -0.34
N TYR A 132 -9.04 13.57 -0.13
CA TYR A 132 -9.40 14.42 1.02
C TYR A 132 -10.66 15.25 0.72
#